data_AF-A0A2S4M3A8-F1
#
_entry.id   AF-A0A2S4M3A8-F1
#
_cell.length_a   1.000
_cell.length_b   1.000
_cell.length_c   1.000
_cell.angle_alpha   90.00
_cell.angle_beta   90.00
_cell.angle_gamma   90.00
#
_symmetry.space_group_name_H-M   'P 1'
#
loop_
_entity.id
_entity.type
_entity.pdbx_description
1 polymer ?
#
loop_
_entity_poly.entity_id
_entity_poly.type
_entity_poly.pdbx_seq_one_letter_code
_entity_poly.pdbx_strand_id
1 'polypeptide(L)'
;MPTRRLVIQAGLASIAAPAIVRAQGLSGSITLMSYSGIFQDNYTKTVIEPFQQAFPGIKVNFAPGGTSAQMVGSVRAQKADPQIDVAIMDVTTSSIGNSEGLFEKLTPAEFPVLNELLPEARAAGGEYGPAVTFDHLVLVYDTQNLKPPLATLADLWRPDLKGQLAISAPPNIQGLALTAMVEKMTGGDYRKSIDNAIKKLRELAPSVNTFEPNPDGYSLILNGVVKVATGWNARSQLYADQTGGKIGALLPPEGSVFQINTINLTAGSKNRAAAAAFVNYALSQAAQKAFTERMFYAPTNAQAAIDPKAIARTAAAPDSRARMIGLDWNDVLKVRDQWNNRWRREVIAAAR
;
A
#
# COMPACT_ATOMS: atom_id res chain seq x y z
N MET A 1 44.13 -69.00 34.23
CA MET A 1 43.93 -67.55 34.42
C MET A 1 43.60 -66.93 33.06
N PRO A 2 42.37 -66.48 32.78
CA PRO A 2 42.11 -65.64 31.62
C PRO A 2 42.04 -64.16 32.04
N THR A 3 42.85 -63.34 31.40
CA THR A 3 42.91 -61.87 31.55
C THR A 3 41.78 -61.22 30.75
N ARG A 4 40.92 -60.47 31.43
CA ARG A 4 39.86 -59.63 30.83
C ARG A 4 40.50 -58.45 30.09
N ARG A 5 40.22 -58.29 28.80
CA ARG A 5 40.40 -57.03 28.07
C ARG A 5 39.06 -56.31 27.99
N LEU A 6 38.96 -55.15 28.64
CA LEU A 6 37.88 -54.18 28.43
C LEU A 6 38.05 -53.54 27.06
N VAL A 7 37.01 -53.58 26.23
CA VAL A 7 36.88 -52.75 25.02
C VAL A 7 36.00 -51.56 25.39
N ILE A 8 36.59 -50.37 25.39
CA ILE A 8 35.87 -49.09 25.52
C ILE A 8 35.34 -48.73 24.13
N GLN A 9 34.02 -48.83 23.92
CA GLN A 9 33.37 -48.28 22.73
C GLN A 9 33.22 -46.75 22.91
N ALA A 10 33.94 -45.98 22.09
CA ALA A 10 33.72 -44.55 21.96
C ALA A 10 32.47 -44.32 21.11
N GLY A 11 31.38 -43.86 21.74
CA GLY A 11 30.18 -43.42 21.05
C GLY A 11 30.42 -42.07 20.36
N LEU A 12 30.40 -42.05 19.03
CA LEU A 12 30.29 -40.83 18.24
C LEU A 12 28.87 -40.27 18.41
N ALA A 13 28.72 -39.27 19.28
CA ALA A 13 27.53 -38.45 19.34
C ALA A 13 27.49 -37.55 18.10
N SER A 14 26.67 -37.92 17.11
CA SER A 14 26.30 -37.06 15.99
C SER A 14 25.46 -35.89 16.51
N ILE A 15 26.10 -34.73 16.65
CA ILE A 15 25.43 -33.46 16.90
C ILE A 15 24.57 -33.16 15.67
N ALA A 16 23.26 -33.36 15.79
CA ALA A 16 22.28 -32.93 14.80
C ALA A 16 22.28 -31.39 14.76
N ALA A 17 22.90 -30.82 13.73
CA ALA A 17 22.75 -29.39 13.43
C ALA A 17 21.31 -29.12 12.95
N PRO A 18 20.68 -28.00 13.35
CA PRO A 18 19.34 -27.66 12.91
C PRO A 18 19.31 -27.50 11.39
N ALA A 19 18.29 -28.07 10.76
CA ALA A 19 18.07 -28.00 9.33
C ALA A 19 17.85 -26.55 8.89
N ILE A 20 18.91 -25.90 8.42
CA ILE A 20 18.78 -24.82 7.45
C ILE A 20 18.20 -25.50 6.21
N VAL A 21 16.91 -25.28 5.96
CA VAL A 21 16.29 -25.60 4.67
C VAL A 21 17.14 -24.90 3.61
N ARG A 22 18.00 -25.65 2.92
CA ARG A 22 18.79 -25.12 1.82
C ARG A 22 17.81 -24.66 0.75
N ALA A 23 17.86 -23.37 0.42
CA ALA A 23 17.16 -22.76 -0.72
C ALA A 23 17.56 -23.33 -2.11
N GLN A 24 18.33 -24.43 -2.16
CA GLN A 24 18.92 -25.00 -3.37
C GLN A 24 17.97 -25.88 -4.21
N GLY A 25 16.64 -25.80 -4.00
CA GLY A 25 15.68 -26.65 -4.72
C GLY A 25 14.47 -25.93 -5.34
N LEU A 26 14.23 -24.66 -5.00
CA LEU A 26 13.09 -23.94 -5.55
C LEU A 26 13.48 -23.29 -6.89
N SER A 27 12.70 -23.60 -7.92
CA SER A 27 12.84 -23.01 -9.24
C SER A 27 11.47 -22.68 -9.85
N GLY A 28 11.46 -21.82 -10.87
CA GLY A 28 10.25 -21.45 -11.59
C GLY A 28 10.25 -20.01 -12.05
N SER A 29 9.13 -19.57 -12.62
CA SER A 29 8.92 -18.19 -13.01
C SER A 29 7.57 -17.73 -12.48
N ILE A 30 7.56 -16.67 -11.69
CA ILE A 30 6.32 -16.07 -11.19
C ILE A 30 6.05 -14.74 -11.87
N THR A 31 4.78 -14.39 -11.99
CA THR A 31 4.32 -13.05 -12.41
C THR A 31 3.81 -12.28 -11.20
N LEU A 32 4.47 -11.17 -10.88
CA LEU A 32 4.02 -10.20 -9.88
C LEU A 32 3.29 -9.05 -10.57
N MET A 33 2.00 -8.88 -10.28
CA MET A 33 1.23 -7.71 -10.72
C MET A 33 1.17 -6.63 -9.65
N SER A 34 1.55 -5.39 -10.00
CA SER A 34 1.46 -4.24 -9.08
C SER A 34 1.50 -2.89 -9.83
N TYR A 35 1.54 -1.79 -9.09
CA TYR A 35 1.60 -0.42 -9.60
C TYR A 35 2.85 -0.17 -10.44
N SER A 36 2.70 0.59 -11.52
CA SER A 36 3.78 0.93 -12.46
C SER A 36 4.58 2.17 -12.04
N GLY A 37 5.60 2.51 -12.85
CA GLY A 37 6.42 3.72 -12.67
C GLY A 37 7.33 3.62 -11.44
N ILE A 38 7.40 4.69 -10.65
CA ILE A 38 8.31 4.78 -9.50
C ILE A 38 8.13 3.63 -8.48
N PHE A 39 6.91 3.09 -8.36
CA PHE A 39 6.69 1.94 -7.48
C PHE A 39 7.40 0.71 -8.05
N GLN A 40 7.13 0.36 -9.31
CA GLN A 40 7.79 -0.73 -10.02
C GLN A 40 9.31 -0.61 -9.98
N ASP A 41 9.85 0.55 -10.33
CA ASP A 41 11.30 0.76 -10.41
C ASP A 41 11.99 0.53 -9.06
N ASN A 42 11.41 1.08 -7.98
CA ASN A 42 12.00 0.94 -6.66
C ASN A 42 11.75 -0.45 -6.06
N TYR A 43 10.56 -1.02 -6.23
CA TYR A 43 10.24 -2.36 -5.74
C TYR A 43 11.06 -3.43 -6.44
N THR A 44 11.34 -3.24 -7.75
CA THR A 44 12.23 -4.12 -8.51
C THR A 44 13.62 -4.13 -7.88
N LYS A 45 14.21 -2.95 -7.66
CA LYS A 45 15.56 -2.79 -7.11
C LYS A 45 15.71 -3.25 -5.66
N THR A 46 14.70 -3.02 -4.82
CA THR A 46 14.83 -3.25 -3.37
C THR A 46 14.24 -4.57 -2.89
N VAL A 47 13.35 -5.20 -3.69
CA VAL A 47 12.68 -6.45 -3.31
C VAL A 47 12.94 -7.54 -4.33
N ILE A 48 12.65 -7.30 -5.62
CA ILE A 48 12.71 -8.36 -6.64
C ILE A 48 14.13 -8.80 -6.93
N GLU A 49 15.04 -7.87 -7.22
CA GLU A 49 16.44 -8.18 -7.50
C GLU A 49 17.12 -8.89 -6.31
N PRO A 50 17.01 -8.38 -5.06
CA PRO A 50 17.50 -9.09 -3.88
C PRO A 50 16.85 -10.47 -3.65
N PHE A 51 15.56 -10.63 -3.94
CA PHE A 51 14.90 -11.94 -3.90
C PHE A 51 15.51 -12.91 -4.90
N GLN A 52 15.66 -12.51 -6.16
CA GLN A 52 16.23 -13.39 -7.20
C GLN A 52 17.71 -13.73 -6.91
N GLN A 53 18.44 -12.83 -6.23
CA GLN A 53 19.79 -13.16 -5.74
C GLN A 53 19.76 -14.22 -4.64
N ALA A 54 18.80 -14.15 -3.71
CA ALA A 54 18.61 -15.14 -2.65
C ALA A 54 18.02 -16.48 -3.16
N PHE A 55 17.25 -16.42 -4.24
CA PHE A 55 16.55 -17.55 -4.87
C PHE A 55 16.87 -17.60 -6.37
N PRO A 56 18.11 -17.94 -6.78
CA PRO A 56 18.56 -17.84 -8.17
C PRO A 56 17.83 -18.76 -9.15
N GLY A 57 17.10 -19.76 -8.66
CA GLY A 57 16.24 -20.63 -9.48
C GLY A 57 14.88 -20.02 -9.82
N ILE A 58 14.46 -18.94 -9.13
CA ILE A 58 13.17 -18.29 -9.33
C ILE A 58 13.35 -16.99 -10.10
N LYS A 59 12.65 -16.86 -11.21
CA LYS A 59 12.48 -15.60 -11.93
C LYS A 59 11.19 -14.90 -11.51
N VAL A 60 11.23 -13.59 -11.34
CA VAL A 60 10.04 -12.75 -11.10
C VAL A 60 9.85 -11.83 -12.29
N ASN A 61 8.76 -12.01 -13.01
CA ASN A 61 8.33 -11.10 -14.06
C ASN A 61 7.38 -10.05 -13.45
N PHE A 62 7.72 -8.77 -13.55
CA PHE A 62 6.83 -7.70 -13.11
C PHE A 62 5.81 -7.37 -14.21
N ALA A 63 4.52 -7.49 -13.90
CA ALA A 63 3.40 -7.11 -14.76
C ALA A 63 2.81 -5.76 -14.29
N PRO A 64 2.92 -4.68 -15.07
CA PRO A 64 2.32 -3.39 -14.73
C PRO A 64 0.79 -3.48 -14.71
N GLY A 65 0.16 -3.28 -13.55
CA GLY A 65 -1.26 -3.54 -13.33
C GLY A 65 -2.19 -2.32 -13.43
N GLY A 66 -1.67 -1.10 -13.54
CA GLY A 66 -2.47 0.12 -13.52
C GLY A 66 -3.10 0.39 -12.14
N THR A 67 -4.41 0.62 -12.11
CA THR A 67 -5.19 0.80 -10.87
C THR A 67 -5.54 -0.54 -10.21
N SER A 68 -5.75 -0.56 -8.89
CA SER A 68 -6.17 -1.78 -8.17
C SER A 68 -7.41 -2.44 -8.78
N ALA A 69 -8.38 -1.65 -9.25
CA ALA A 69 -9.58 -2.16 -9.90
C ALA A 69 -9.27 -2.91 -11.22
N GLN A 70 -8.31 -2.41 -12.02
CA GLN A 70 -7.83 -3.10 -13.22
C GLN A 70 -7.07 -4.38 -12.86
N MET A 71 -6.27 -4.35 -11.79
CA MET A 71 -5.52 -5.51 -11.31
C MET A 71 -6.44 -6.66 -10.89
N VAL A 72 -7.44 -6.41 -10.03
CA VAL A 72 -8.38 -7.48 -9.64
C VAL A 72 -9.22 -7.97 -10.82
N GLY A 73 -9.57 -7.07 -11.76
CA GLY A 73 -10.23 -7.46 -13.00
C GLY A 73 -9.40 -8.43 -13.83
N SER A 74 -8.08 -8.22 -13.88
CA SER A 74 -7.13 -9.07 -14.60
C SER A 74 -6.99 -10.44 -13.93
N VAL A 75 -6.87 -10.47 -12.59
CA VAL A 75 -6.85 -11.74 -11.82
C VAL A 75 -8.16 -12.50 -12.01
N ARG A 76 -9.32 -11.82 -11.91
CA ARG A 76 -10.65 -12.42 -12.10
C ARG A 76 -10.80 -13.03 -13.48
N ALA A 77 -10.36 -12.32 -14.53
CA ALA A 77 -10.47 -12.80 -15.90
C ALA A 77 -9.66 -14.08 -16.15
N GLN A 78 -8.64 -14.34 -15.33
CA GLN A 78 -7.75 -15.50 -15.44
C GLN A 78 -8.05 -16.57 -14.38
N LYS A 79 -9.18 -16.50 -13.66
CA LYS A 79 -9.49 -17.39 -12.53
C LYS A 79 -9.40 -18.89 -12.86
N ALA A 80 -9.76 -19.28 -14.08
CA ALA A 80 -9.71 -20.68 -14.52
C ALA A 80 -8.29 -21.18 -14.88
N ASP A 81 -7.39 -20.26 -15.26
CA ASP A 81 -5.99 -20.57 -15.57
C ASP A 81 -5.08 -19.37 -15.21
N PRO A 82 -4.73 -19.21 -13.92
CA PRO A 82 -4.02 -18.03 -13.44
C PRO A 82 -2.65 -17.82 -14.11
N GLN A 83 -2.44 -16.64 -14.71
CA GLN A 83 -1.10 -16.22 -15.20
C GLN A 83 -0.42 -15.21 -14.27
N ILE A 84 -1.17 -14.65 -13.31
CA ILE A 84 -0.68 -13.76 -12.25
C ILE A 84 -0.56 -14.60 -10.99
N ASP A 85 0.65 -14.76 -10.47
CA ASP A 85 0.90 -15.59 -9.29
C ASP A 85 0.79 -14.81 -7.98
N VAL A 86 1.24 -13.55 -8.00
CA VAL A 86 1.19 -12.64 -6.85
C VAL A 86 0.68 -11.28 -7.30
N ALA A 87 -0.20 -10.66 -6.50
CA ALA A 87 -0.71 -9.33 -6.76
C ALA A 87 -0.57 -8.42 -5.53
N ILE A 88 -0.02 -7.23 -5.72
CA ILE A 88 0.00 -6.16 -4.70
C ILE A 88 -1.00 -5.08 -5.11
N MET A 89 -2.00 -4.83 -4.27
CA MET A 89 -3.06 -3.86 -4.54
C MET A 89 -3.70 -3.32 -3.25
N ASP A 90 -4.53 -2.29 -3.39
CA ASP A 90 -5.30 -1.70 -2.29
C ASP A 90 -6.15 -2.75 -1.57
N VAL A 91 -6.17 -2.70 -0.23
CA VAL A 91 -6.95 -3.60 0.63
C VAL A 91 -8.43 -3.66 0.27
N THR A 92 -9.00 -2.53 -0.16
CA THR A 92 -10.41 -2.45 -0.57
C THR A 92 -10.69 -3.34 -1.78
N THR A 93 -9.73 -3.44 -2.70
CA THR A 93 -9.88 -4.20 -3.92
C THR A 93 -9.49 -5.67 -3.73
N SER A 94 -8.44 -5.95 -2.94
CA SER A 94 -8.10 -7.33 -2.60
C SER A 94 -9.22 -8.01 -1.81
N SER A 95 -9.94 -7.28 -0.96
CA SER A 95 -11.12 -7.80 -0.24
C SER A 95 -12.24 -8.26 -1.18
N ILE A 96 -12.44 -7.58 -2.31
CA ILE A 96 -13.36 -8.04 -3.38
C ILE A 96 -12.83 -9.34 -4.00
N GLY A 97 -11.53 -9.41 -4.28
CA GLY A 97 -10.93 -10.65 -4.79
C GLY A 97 -11.01 -11.81 -3.77
N ASN A 98 -10.90 -11.53 -2.48
CA ASN A 98 -11.04 -12.53 -1.41
C ASN A 98 -12.46 -13.13 -1.41
N SER A 99 -13.50 -12.29 -1.46
CA SER A 99 -14.89 -12.76 -1.48
C SER A 99 -15.25 -13.54 -2.75
N GLU A 100 -14.55 -13.26 -3.86
CA GLU A 100 -14.66 -13.99 -5.12
C GLU A 100 -13.80 -15.27 -5.18
N GLY A 101 -13.00 -15.55 -4.15
CA GLY A 101 -12.09 -16.69 -4.09
C GLY A 101 -10.94 -16.62 -5.09
N LEU A 102 -10.44 -15.41 -5.38
CA LEU A 102 -9.31 -15.18 -6.28
C LEU A 102 -7.95 -15.38 -5.61
N PHE A 103 -7.88 -15.30 -4.28
CA PHE A 103 -6.64 -15.35 -3.52
C PHE A 103 -6.64 -16.51 -2.52
N GLU A 104 -5.46 -17.04 -2.22
CA GLU A 104 -5.28 -18.10 -1.23
C GLU A 104 -5.27 -17.53 0.20
N LYS A 105 -5.70 -18.35 1.14
CA LYS A 105 -5.51 -18.09 2.56
C LYS A 105 -4.04 -18.32 2.93
N LEU A 106 -3.48 -17.44 3.73
CA LEU A 106 -2.10 -17.53 4.22
C LEU A 106 -2.12 -17.83 5.72
N THR A 107 -1.48 -18.92 6.12
CA THR A 107 -1.42 -19.34 7.53
C THR A 107 -0.03 -19.12 8.12
N PRO A 108 0.10 -18.84 9.44
CA PRO A 108 1.42 -18.73 10.06
C PRO A 108 2.28 -19.99 10.00
N ALA A 109 1.67 -21.16 9.79
CA ALA A 109 2.37 -22.42 9.62
C ALA A 109 3.12 -22.50 8.28
N GLU A 110 2.50 -22.02 7.20
CA GLU A 110 3.12 -21.95 5.87
C GLU A 110 3.94 -20.67 5.67
N PHE A 111 3.55 -19.58 6.33
CA PHE A 111 4.17 -18.26 6.25
C PHE A 111 4.59 -17.77 7.64
N PRO A 112 5.70 -18.29 8.20
CA PRO A 112 6.16 -17.90 9.53
C PRO A 112 6.38 -16.39 9.70
N VAL A 113 6.71 -15.67 8.62
CA VAL A 113 6.89 -14.21 8.61
C VAL A 113 5.63 -13.45 9.07
N LEU A 114 4.45 -14.07 8.99
CA LEU A 114 3.20 -13.47 9.49
C LEU A 114 3.23 -13.21 11.00
N ASN A 115 4.08 -13.91 11.75
CA ASN A 115 4.27 -13.69 13.19
C ASN A 115 5.19 -12.49 13.49
N GLU A 116 5.90 -11.98 12.50
CA GLU A 116 6.75 -10.79 12.62
C GLU A 116 6.00 -9.51 12.23
N LEU A 117 4.82 -9.63 11.62
CA LEU A 117 4.02 -8.49 11.21
C LEU A 117 3.35 -7.80 12.40
N LEU A 118 3.14 -6.48 12.26
CA LEU A 118 2.25 -5.74 13.14
C LEU A 118 0.85 -6.38 13.15
N PRO A 119 0.14 -6.41 14.29
CA PRO A 119 -1.20 -7.01 14.36
C PRO A 119 -2.17 -6.46 13.32
N GLU A 120 -2.16 -5.13 13.11
CA GLU A 120 -2.97 -4.46 12.10
C GLU A 120 -2.58 -4.84 10.66
N ALA A 121 -1.29 -5.13 10.42
CA ALA A 121 -0.82 -5.56 9.11
C ALA A 121 -1.27 -6.99 8.81
N ARG A 122 -1.19 -7.88 9.81
CA ARG A 122 -1.65 -9.27 9.66
C ARG A 122 -3.15 -9.34 9.40
N ALA A 123 -3.94 -8.49 10.07
CA ALA A 123 -5.40 -8.50 9.98
C ALA A 123 -5.96 -7.86 8.69
N ALA A 124 -5.16 -7.06 7.97
CA ALA A 124 -5.65 -6.17 6.90
C ALA A 124 -6.48 -6.88 5.80
N GLY A 125 -6.04 -8.05 5.32
CA GLY A 125 -6.76 -8.85 4.32
C GLY A 125 -7.49 -10.06 4.90
N GLY A 126 -7.76 -10.08 6.21
CA GLY A 126 -8.33 -11.24 6.90
C GLY A 126 -7.37 -12.43 6.90
N GLU A 127 -7.84 -13.59 6.45
CA GLU A 127 -7.02 -14.81 6.34
C GLU A 127 -6.22 -14.88 5.01
N TYR A 128 -6.33 -13.89 4.13
CA TYR A 128 -5.73 -13.88 2.80
C TYR A 128 -4.43 -13.04 2.80
N GLY A 129 -4.38 -11.97 2.00
CA GLY A 129 -3.18 -11.14 1.86
C GLY A 129 -2.97 -10.17 3.03
N PRO A 130 -1.87 -10.29 3.82
CA PRO A 130 -1.54 -9.29 4.83
C PRO A 130 -1.11 -7.97 4.18
N ALA A 131 -1.06 -6.90 4.97
CA ALA A 131 -0.48 -5.65 4.52
C ALA A 131 1.01 -5.83 4.20
N VAL A 132 1.42 -5.34 3.03
CA VAL A 132 2.83 -5.23 2.62
C VAL A 132 3.36 -3.80 2.78
N THR A 133 2.46 -2.81 2.77
CA THR A 133 2.81 -1.41 3.07
C THR A 133 1.67 -0.66 3.76
N PHE A 134 2.05 0.32 4.57
CA PHE A 134 1.17 1.39 5.03
C PHE A 134 1.57 2.73 4.41
N ASP A 135 0.58 3.53 4.03
CA ASP A 135 0.76 4.93 3.66
C ASP A 135 -0.40 5.78 4.24
N HIS A 136 -0.43 7.07 3.98
CA HIS A 136 -1.57 7.91 4.35
C HIS A 136 -1.83 8.99 3.29
N LEU A 137 -3.07 9.47 3.24
CA LEU A 137 -3.44 10.56 2.33
C LEU A 137 -2.80 11.86 2.78
N VAL A 138 -2.24 12.61 1.84
CA VAL A 138 -1.74 13.97 2.05
C VAL A 138 -2.33 14.92 1.02
N LEU A 139 -2.32 16.21 1.36
CA LEU A 139 -2.49 17.26 0.36
C LEU A 139 -1.12 17.55 -0.24
N VAL A 140 -1.01 17.33 -1.54
CA VAL A 140 0.21 17.59 -2.31
C VAL A 140 0.09 18.99 -2.89
N TYR A 141 1.14 19.79 -2.83
CA TYR A 141 1.07 21.17 -3.33
C TYR A 141 2.38 21.65 -3.97
N ASP A 142 2.27 22.64 -4.85
CA ASP A 142 3.39 23.37 -5.43
C ASP A 142 4.01 24.31 -4.37
N THR A 143 5.19 23.97 -3.85
CA THR A 143 5.85 24.79 -2.82
C THR A 143 6.33 26.14 -3.33
N GLN A 144 6.53 26.28 -4.64
CA GLN A 144 7.07 27.47 -5.28
C GLN A 144 5.94 28.46 -5.58
N ASN A 145 4.81 27.97 -6.09
CA ASN A 145 3.75 28.81 -6.66
C ASN A 145 2.48 28.92 -5.79
N LEU A 146 2.38 28.18 -4.69
CA LEU A 146 1.31 28.33 -3.70
C LEU A 146 1.79 29.14 -2.49
N LYS A 147 1.30 30.38 -2.35
CA LYS A 147 1.62 31.29 -1.24
C LYS A 147 0.33 31.92 -0.66
N PRO A 148 0.09 31.83 0.66
CA PRO A 148 0.80 31.00 1.64
C PRO A 148 0.67 29.49 1.33
N PRO A 149 1.58 28.63 1.83
CA PRO A 149 1.44 27.18 1.69
C PRO A 149 0.17 26.66 2.39
N LEU A 150 -0.23 25.43 2.10
CA LEU A 150 -1.29 24.76 2.87
C LEU A 150 -0.80 24.49 4.30
N ALA A 151 -1.70 24.66 5.27
CA ALA A 151 -1.47 24.35 6.68
C ALA A 151 -2.54 23.41 7.26
N THR A 152 -3.74 23.40 6.68
CA THR A 152 -4.93 22.68 7.17
C THR A 152 -5.68 22.01 6.04
N LEU A 153 -6.58 21.06 6.35
CA LEU A 153 -7.49 20.50 5.35
C LEU A 153 -8.45 21.58 4.83
N ALA A 154 -8.87 22.50 5.69
CA ALA A 154 -9.74 23.62 5.35
C ALA A 154 -9.16 24.56 4.28
N ASP A 155 -7.84 24.57 4.08
CA ASP A 155 -7.19 25.40 3.07
C ASP A 155 -7.59 25.02 1.63
N LEU A 156 -8.11 23.81 1.38
CA LEU A 156 -8.66 23.44 0.07
C LEU A 156 -9.77 24.41 -0.41
N TRP A 157 -10.47 25.07 0.50
CA TRP A 157 -11.56 26.02 0.20
C TRP A 157 -11.11 27.46 0.05
N ARG A 158 -9.80 27.73 0.04
CA ARG A 158 -9.31 29.10 -0.14
C ARG A 158 -9.74 29.69 -1.50
N PRO A 159 -10.08 31.00 -1.56
CA PRO A 159 -10.51 31.65 -2.80
C PRO A 159 -9.48 31.60 -3.94
N ASP A 160 -8.18 31.57 -3.63
CA ASP A 160 -7.09 31.55 -4.61
C ASP A 160 -6.84 30.17 -5.23
N LEU A 161 -7.55 29.13 -4.76
CA LEU A 161 -7.49 27.78 -5.29
C LEU A 161 -8.62 27.44 -6.29
N LYS A 162 -9.43 28.42 -6.70
CA LYS A 162 -10.47 28.22 -7.71
C LYS A 162 -9.87 27.71 -9.04
N GLY A 163 -10.33 26.55 -9.50
CA GLY A 163 -9.83 25.86 -10.69
C GLY A 163 -8.41 25.30 -10.56
N GLN A 164 -7.84 25.24 -9.35
CA GLN A 164 -6.44 24.88 -9.10
C GLN A 164 -6.26 23.56 -8.34
N LEU A 165 -7.32 22.76 -8.21
CA LEU A 165 -7.28 21.47 -7.50
C LEU A 165 -7.40 20.28 -8.46
N ALA A 166 -6.59 19.25 -8.26
CA ALA A 166 -6.79 17.92 -8.82
C ALA A 166 -7.18 16.94 -7.71
N ILE A 167 -8.45 16.55 -7.64
CA ILE A 167 -8.98 15.69 -6.57
C ILE A 167 -9.41 14.38 -7.19
N SER A 168 -9.03 13.23 -6.64
CA SER A 168 -9.63 11.97 -7.10
C SER A 168 -11.00 11.76 -6.44
N ALA A 169 -12.05 11.55 -7.23
CA ALA A 169 -13.38 11.20 -6.71
C ALA A 169 -13.53 9.70 -6.44
N PRO A 170 -14.42 9.27 -5.53
CA PRO A 170 -14.89 7.89 -5.50
C PRO A 170 -15.35 7.44 -6.90
N PRO A 171 -15.15 6.17 -7.26
CA PRO A 171 -14.85 5.06 -6.38
C PRO A 171 -13.34 4.87 -6.08
N ASN A 172 -12.49 5.83 -6.49
CA ASN A 172 -11.08 5.88 -6.10
C ASN A 172 -10.94 6.02 -4.58
N ILE A 173 -9.99 5.28 -4.01
CA ILE A 173 -9.72 5.25 -2.57
C ILE A 173 -9.31 6.61 -1.99
N GLN A 174 -8.65 7.48 -2.77
CA GLN A 174 -8.32 8.84 -2.34
C GLN A 174 -9.58 9.69 -2.13
N GLY A 175 -10.61 9.53 -2.97
CA GLY A 175 -11.88 10.23 -2.81
C GLY A 175 -12.67 9.74 -1.60
N LEU A 176 -12.64 8.42 -1.34
CA LEU A 176 -13.22 7.84 -0.12
C LEU A 176 -12.51 8.35 1.13
N ALA A 177 -11.17 8.36 1.11
CA ALA A 177 -10.33 8.90 2.17
C ALA A 177 -10.62 10.38 2.45
N LEU A 178 -10.62 11.22 1.40
CA LEU A 178 -10.93 12.64 1.51
C LEU A 178 -12.33 12.86 2.09
N THR A 179 -13.32 12.07 1.67
CA THR A 179 -14.69 12.15 2.22
C THR A 179 -14.70 11.93 3.72
N ALA A 180 -14.03 10.88 4.21
CA ALA A 180 -13.95 10.61 5.65
C ALA A 180 -13.18 11.69 6.42
N MET A 181 -12.11 12.23 5.83
CA MET A 181 -11.34 13.34 6.42
C MET A 181 -12.19 14.61 6.55
N VAL A 182 -12.95 14.97 5.51
CA VAL A 182 -13.83 16.14 5.52
C VAL A 182 -15.01 15.94 6.47
N GLU A 183 -15.57 14.73 6.55
CA GLU A 183 -16.63 14.41 7.51
C GLU A 183 -16.14 14.65 8.94
N LYS A 184 -14.96 14.13 9.29
CA LYS A 184 -14.36 14.37 10.62
C LYS A 184 -14.05 15.85 10.86
N MET A 185 -13.45 16.54 9.88
CA MET A 185 -13.12 17.98 9.98
C MET A 185 -14.36 18.83 10.29
N THR A 186 -15.52 18.41 9.80
CA THR A 186 -16.81 19.10 10.02
C THR A 186 -17.55 18.62 11.28
N GLY A 187 -16.91 17.81 12.12
CA GLY A 187 -17.47 17.29 13.37
C GLY A 187 -18.41 16.08 13.20
N GLY A 188 -18.45 15.51 11.99
CA GLY A 188 -19.25 14.34 11.67
C GLY A 188 -18.56 13.00 11.95
N ASP A 189 -19.30 11.91 11.70
CA ASP A 189 -18.82 10.53 11.83
C ASP A 189 -19.23 9.76 10.58
N TYR A 190 -18.22 9.38 9.77
CA TYR A 190 -18.41 8.69 8.50
C TYR A 190 -19.17 7.36 8.63
N ARG A 191 -19.19 6.78 9.83
CA ARG A 191 -19.94 5.55 10.12
C ARG A 191 -21.45 5.77 10.20
N LYS A 192 -21.87 7.01 10.49
CA LYS A 192 -23.28 7.40 10.61
C LYS A 192 -23.80 8.04 9.33
N SER A 193 -23.06 9.00 8.79
CA SER A 193 -23.39 9.71 7.55
C SER A 193 -22.14 10.36 6.95
N ILE A 194 -22.26 10.80 5.71
CA ILE A 194 -21.28 11.67 5.03
C ILE A 194 -21.92 13.00 4.58
N ASP A 195 -23.04 13.40 5.17
CA ASP A 195 -23.80 14.58 4.74
C ASP A 195 -22.99 15.87 4.88
N ASN A 196 -22.23 16.01 5.97
CA ASN A 196 -21.41 17.20 6.18
C ASN A 196 -20.26 17.25 5.16
N ALA A 197 -19.63 16.11 4.90
CA ALA A 197 -18.62 15.99 3.86
C ALA A 197 -19.17 16.30 2.48
N ILE A 198 -20.31 15.73 2.09
CA ILE A 198 -20.91 15.96 0.78
C ILE A 198 -21.29 17.44 0.60
N LYS A 199 -21.85 18.08 1.62
CA LYS A 199 -22.13 19.53 1.59
C LYS A 199 -20.84 20.32 1.36
N LYS A 200 -19.79 20.03 2.12
CA LYS A 200 -18.53 20.76 2.04
C LYS A 200 -17.78 20.50 0.73
N LEU A 201 -17.79 19.26 0.24
CA LEU A 201 -17.20 18.86 -1.05
C LEU A 201 -17.97 19.48 -2.22
N ARG A 202 -19.29 19.63 -2.13
CA ARG A 202 -20.07 20.39 -3.11
C ARG A 202 -19.63 21.85 -3.19
N GLU A 203 -19.35 22.49 -2.06
CA GLU A 203 -18.77 23.84 -2.02
C GLU A 203 -17.36 23.89 -2.62
N LEU A 204 -16.60 22.79 -2.53
CA LEU A 204 -15.26 22.68 -3.10
C LEU A 204 -15.28 22.52 -4.62
N ALA A 205 -16.35 21.94 -5.17
CA ALA A 205 -16.39 21.47 -6.55
C ALA A 205 -16.00 22.52 -7.61
N PRO A 206 -16.42 23.80 -7.51
CA PRO A 206 -15.97 24.84 -8.45
C PRO A 206 -14.47 25.14 -8.42
N SER A 207 -13.76 24.73 -7.35
CA SER A 207 -12.31 24.86 -7.25
C SER A 207 -11.55 23.69 -7.91
N VAL A 208 -12.25 22.61 -8.25
CA VAL A 208 -11.65 21.39 -8.78
C VAL A 208 -11.55 21.46 -10.31
N ASN A 209 -10.31 21.41 -10.81
CA ASN A 209 -10.01 21.32 -12.23
C ASN A 209 -10.39 19.95 -12.81
N THR A 210 -10.08 18.88 -12.08
CA THR A 210 -10.43 17.51 -12.46
C THR A 210 -10.72 16.65 -11.23
N PHE A 211 -11.76 15.82 -11.35
CA PHE A 211 -12.12 14.78 -10.40
C PHE A 211 -11.49 13.40 -10.72
N GLU A 212 -10.82 13.30 -11.86
CA GLU A 212 -10.22 12.08 -12.40
C GLU A 212 -8.85 12.43 -13.00
N PRO A 213 -7.86 12.80 -12.17
CA PRO A 213 -6.55 13.23 -12.66
C PRO A 213 -5.88 12.11 -13.45
N ASN A 214 -5.67 12.36 -14.74
CA ASN A 214 -4.90 11.53 -15.65
C ASN A 214 -4.17 12.43 -16.68
N PRO A 215 -2.83 12.62 -16.59
CA PRO A 215 -1.88 11.99 -15.68
C PRO A 215 -2.12 12.36 -14.20
N ASP A 216 -1.42 11.70 -13.28
CA ASP A 216 -1.66 11.84 -11.84
C ASP A 216 -1.49 13.29 -11.32
N GLY A 217 -2.04 13.56 -10.13
CA GLY A 217 -2.03 14.91 -9.55
C GLY A 217 -0.63 15.52 -9.38
N TYR A 218 0.38 14.70 -9.12
CA TYR A 218 1.79 15.12 -9.06
C TYR A 218 2.26 15.68 -10.40
N SER A 219 1.97 14.97 -11.49
CA SER A 219 2.30 15.39 -12.85
C SER A 219 1.58 16.69 -13.21
N LEU A 220 0.30 16.83 -12.83
CA LEU A 220 -0.46 18.06 -13.07
C LEU A 220 0.13 19.26 -12.32
N ILE A 221 0.63 19.07 -11.09
CA ILE A 221 1.35 20.12 -10.33
C ILE A 221 2.68 20.45 -11.01
N LEU A 222 3.49 19.44 -11.36
CA LEU A 222 4.79 19.65 -11.97
C LEU A 222 4.71 20.40 -13.30
N ASN A 223 3.65 20.15 -14.07
CA ASN A 223 3.34 20.80 -15.34
C ASN A 223 2.63 22.16 -15.18
N GLY A 224 2.34 22.60 -13.95
CA GLY A 224 1.71 23.90 -13.66
C GLY A 224 0.23 23.98 -14.02
N VAL A 225 -0.46 22.84 -14.18
CA VAL A 225 -1.91 22.80 -14.49
C VAL A 225 -2.75 23.11 -13.25
N VAL A 226 -2.32 22.62 -12.09
CA VAL A 226 -2.98 22.81 -10.79
C VAL A 226 -1.92 23.13 -9.73
N LYS A 227 -2.33 23.69 -8.60
CA LYS A 227 -1.42 23.99 -7.47
C LYS A 227 -1.51 22.96 -6.36
N VAL A 228 -2.62 22.25 -6.25
CA VAL A 228 -2.88 21.30 -5.16
C VAL A 228 -3.52 20.04 -5.74
N ALA A 229 -3.16 18.90 -5.17
CA ALA A 229 -3.79 17.62 -5.47
C ALA A 229 -3.93 16.77 -4.21
N THR A 230 -4.84 15.79 -4.24
CA THR A 230 -4.77 14.66 -3.30
C THR A 230 -3.65 13.71 -3.73
N GLY A 231 -2.95 13.12 -2.76
CA GLY A 231 -1.90 12.14 -3.04
C GLY A 231 -1.54 11.29 -1.83
N TRP A 232 -0.59 10.39 -2.05
CA TRP A 232 -0.08 9.46 -1.06
C TRP A 232 1.30 9.88 -0.56
N ASN A 233 1.53 9.87 0.75
CA ASN A 233 2.73 10.45 1.34
C ASN A 233 4.02 9.82 0.79
N ALA A 234 4.11 8.50 0.66
CA ALA A 234 5.33 7.82 0.18
C ALA A 234 5.82 8.38 -1.17
N ARG A 235 4.90 8.52 -2.12
CA ARG A 235 5.16 9.12 -3.44
C ARG A 235 5.50 10.61 -3.33
N SER A 236 4.81 11.35 -2.46
CA SER A 236 5.09 12.77 -2.24
C SER A 236 6.48 13.03 -1.67
N GLN A 237 6.96 12.20 -0.74
CA GLN A 237 8.32 12.29 -0.19
C GLN A 237 9.36 12.06 -1.27
N LEU A 238 9.18 11.03 -2.11
CA LEU A 238 10.10 10.77 -3.20
C LEU A 238 10.12 11.91 -4.23
N TYR A 239 8.95 12.45 -4.60
CA TYR A 239 8.89 13.59 -5.52
C TYR A 239 9.47 14.86 -4.91
N ALA A 240 9.32 15.10 -3.61
CA ALA A 240 9.98 16.22 -2.94
C ALA A 240 11.50 16.15 -3.16
N ASP A 241 12.11 14.97 -2.99
CA ASP A 241 13.55 14.78 -3.21
C ASP A 241 13.93 14.97 -4.69
N GLN A 242 13.20 14.31 -5.60
CA GLN A 242 13.52 14.29 -7.04
C GLN A 242 13.33 15.66 -7.73
N THR A 243 12.45 16.50 -7.17
CA THR A 243 12.06 17.78 -7.79
C THR A 243 12.69 18.98 -7.09
N GLY A 244 13.68 18.75 -6.22
CA GLY A 244 14.34 19.83 -5.47
C GLY A 244 13.37 20.57 -4.55
N GLY A 245 12.39 19.86 -4.00
CA GLY A 245 11.38 20.40 -3.09
C GLY A 245 10.21 21.11 -3.76
N LYS A 246 10.06 21.07 -5.09
CA LYS A 246 8.89 21.67 -5.78
C LYS A 246 7.56 21.04 -5.33
N ILE A 247 7.58 19.75 -5.02
CA ILE A 247 6.44 19.04 -4.42
C ILE A 247 6.52 19.08 -2.90
N GLY A 248 5.48 19.65 -2.28
CA GLY A 248 5.24 19.61 -0.85
C GLY A 248 4.16 18.60 -0.50
N ALA A 249 4.20 18.09 0.74
CA ALA A 249 3.21 17.17 1.28
C ALA A 249 2.74 17.68 2.64
N LEU A 250 1.43 17.92 2.77
CA LEU A 250 0.80 18.24 4.04
C LEU A 250 0.01 17.04 4.52
N LEU A 251 0.41 16.49 5.67
CA LEU A 251 -0.49 15.71 6.53
C LEU A 251 -1.31 16.71 7.35
N PRO A 252 -2.63 16.83 7.13
CA PRO A 252 -3.43 17.84 7.82
C PRO A 252 -3.49 17.60 9.34
N PRO A 253 -3.51 18.65 10.18
CA PRO A 253 -3.65 18.52 11.64
C PRO A 253 -4.99 17.91 12.05
N GLU A 254 -6.05 18.06 11.25
CA GLU A 254 -7.37 17.44 11.48
C GLU A 254 -7.31 15.89 11.37
N GLY A 255 -6.27 15.40 10.72
CA GLY A 255 -5.95 13.98 10.55
C GLY A 255 -6.07 13.49 9.12
N SER A 256 -5.66 12.25 8.91
CA SER A 256 -5.73 11.53 7.64
C SER A 256 -6.11 10.07 7.86
N VAL A 257 -6.20 9.26 6.82
CA VAL A 257 -6.52 7.84 6.91
C VAL A 257 -5.35 7.02 6.40
N PHE A 258 -5.17 5.82 6.96
CA PHE A 258 -4.21 4.87 6.40
C PHE A 258 -4.68 4.37 5.03
N GLN A 259 -3.76 4.31 4.09
CA GLN A 259 -3.86 3.51 2.88
C GLN A 259 -3.05 2.23 3.10
N ILE A 260 -3.63 1.10 2.71
CA ILE A 260 -3.03 -0.22 2.96
C ILE A 260 -2.96 -0.96 1.63
N ASN A 261 -1.75 -1.35 1.23
CA ASN A 261 -1.58 -2.33 0.16
C ASN A 261 -1.40 -3.72 0.78
N THR A 262 -2.08 -4.69 0.20
CA THR A 262 -1.95 -6.10 0.57
C THR A 262 -1.11 -6.83 -0.47
N ILE A 263 -0.37 -7.85 -0.05
CA ILE A 263 0.28 -8.80 -0.96
C ILE A 263 -0.52 -10.10 -0.97
N ASN A 264 -0.97 -10.52 -2.15
CA ASN A 264 -1.94 -11.60 -2.31
C ASN A 264 -1.38 -12.69 -3.21
N LEU A 265 -1.45 -13.94 -2.75
CA LEU A 265 -1.12 -15.13 -3.53
C LEU A 265 -2.37 -15.55 -4.33
N THR A 266 -2.29 -15.67 -5.64
CA THR A 266 -3.44 -16.05 -6.48
C THR A 266 -3.81 -17.51 -6.27
N ALA A 267 -5.10 -17.77 -6.03
CA ALA A 267 -5.64 -19.12 -5.89
C ALA A 267 -5.46 -19.91 -7.19
N GLY A 268 -4.91 -21.12 -7.08
CA GLY A 268 -4.67 -21.99 -8.23
C GLY A 268 -3.43 -21.63 -9.05
N SER A 269 -2.52 -20.78 -8.52
CA SER A 269 -1.22 -20.52 -9.16
C SER A 269 -0.47 -21.84 -9.42
N LYS A 270 -0.08 -22.05 -10.68
CA LYS A 270 0.77 -23.19 -11.08
C LYS A 270 2.20 -23.08 -10.52
N ASN A 271 2.61 -21.89 -10.09
CA ASN A 271 3.93 -21.61 -9.53
C ASN A 271 3.87 -21.35 -8.01
N ARG A 272 2.86 -21.91 -7.32
CA ARG A 272 2.55 -21.63 -5.91
C ARG A 272 3.77 -21.62 -4.99
N ALA A 273 4.64 -22.63 -5.09
CA ALA A 273 5.81 -22.74 -4.19
C ALA A 273 6.78 -21.56 -4.35
N ALA A 274 7.07 -21.16 -5.60
CA ALA A 274 7.92 -20.00 -5.89
C ALA A 274 7.23 -18.68 -5.49
N ALA A 275 5.93 -18.58 -5.70
CA ALA A 275 5.13 -17.42 -5.34
C ALA A 275 5.02 -17.26 -3.80
N ALA A 276 4.85 -18.35 -3.06
CA ALA A 276 4.86 -18.36 -1.60
C ALA A 276 6.23 -17.94 -1.04
N ALA A 277 7.33 -18.42 -1.64
CA ALA A 277 8.68 -17.98 -1.27
C ALA A 277 8.86 -16.47 -1.48
N PHE A 278 8.33 -15.93 -2.59
CA PHE A 278 8.35 -14.49 -2.86
C PHE A 278 7.52 -13.70 -1.84
N VAL A 279 6.29 -14.14 -1.52
CA VAL A 279 5.45 -13.48 -0.51
C VAL A 279 6.16 -13.44 0.85
N ASN A 280 6.76 -14.57 1.27
CA ASN A 280 7.50 -14.64 2.52
C ASN A 280 8.71 -13.69 2.52
N TYR A 281 9.44 -13.61 1.41
CA TYR A 281 10.57 -12.69 1.26
C TYR A 281 10.13 -11.22 1.26
N ALA A 282 9.08 -10.86 0.53
CA ALA A 282 8.58 -9.48 0.44
C ALA A 282 8.13 -8.90 1.79
N LEU A 283 7.68 -9.77 2.70
CA LEU A 283 7.30 -9.43 4.07
C LEU A 283 8.45 -9.53 5.09
N SER A 284 9.63 -10.01 4.66
CA SER A 284 10.79 -10.15 5.54
C SER A 284 11.34 -8.80 6.00
N GLN A 285 12.06 -8.83 7.12
CA GLN A 285 12.72 -7.65 7.68
C GLN A 285 13.62 -6.93 6.66
N ALA A 286 14.39 -7.69 5.87
CA ALA A 286 15.32 -7.14 4.89
C ALA A 286 14.60 -6.41 3.74
N ALA A 287 13.57 -7.04 3.17
CA ALA A 287 12.79 -6.44 2.09
C ALA A 287 12.01 -5.20 2.57
N GLN A 288 11.37 -5.30 3.74
CA GLN A 288 10.63 -4.19 4.35
C GLN A 288 11.55 -3.02 4.68
N LYS A 289 12.76 -3.29 5.19
CA LYS A 289 13.77 -2.25 5.43
C LYS A 289 14.16 -1.53 4.15
N ALA A 290 14.61 -2.30 3.15
CA ALA A 290 15.11 -1.74 1.90
C ALA A 290 14.05 -0.93 1.16
N PHE A 291 12.81 -1.44 1.10
CA PHE A 291 11.73 -0.72 0.43
C PHE A 291 11.26 0.53 1.19
N THR A 292 11.16 0.45 2.52
CA THR A 292 10.80 1.62 3.35
C THR A 292 11.80 2.75 3.19
N GLU A 293 13.10 2.46 3.28
CA GLU A 293 14.15 3.49 3.19
C GLU A 293 14.26 4.10 1.79
N ARG A 294 13.84 3.36 0.78
CA ARG A 294 13.88 3.81 -0.62
C ARG A 294 12.65 4.59 -1.04
N MET A 295 11.46 4.19 -0.57
CA MET A 295 10.17 4.64 -1.11
C MET A 295 9.27 5.32 -0.06
N PHE A 296 9.64 5.28 1.23
CA PHE A 296 8.91 5.92 2.34
C PHE A 296 7.49 5.40 2.59
N TYR A 297 7.18 4.20 2.10
CA TYR A 297 6.07 3.41 2.63
C TYR A 297 6.42 2.94 4.04
N ALA A 298 5.49 3.04 4.99
CA ALA A 298 5.70 2.53 6.32
C ALA A 298 5.76 0.98 6.31
N PRO A 299 6.66 0.39 7.11
CA PRO A 299 6.85 -1.05 7.15
C PRO A 299 5.67 -1.74 7.83
N THR A 300 5.44 -2.99 7.46
CA THR A 300 4.44 -3.85 8.10
C THR A 300 5.05 -4.92 8.99
N ASN A 301 6.33 -5.25 8.77
CA ASN A 301 7.12 -6.12 9.66
C ASN A 301 7.62 -5.31 10.87
N ALA A 302 7.18 -5.71 12.07
CA ALA A 302 7.47 -5.01 13.33
C ALA A 302 8.93 -5.17 13.80
N GLN A 303 9.65 -6.14 13.24
CA GLN A 303 11.04 -6.44 13.56
C GLN A 303 12.04 -5.83 12.57
N ALA A 304 11.56 -5.20 11.49
CA ALA A 304 12.42 -4.56 10.50
C ALA A 304 13.14 -3.33 11.10
N ALA A 305 14.46 -3.42 11.24
CA ALA A 305 15.29 -2.33 11.73
C ALA A 305 15.51 -1.27 10.63
N ILE A 306 14.70 -0.21 10.63
CA ILE A 306 14.71 0.85 9.62
C ILE A 306 15.38 2.12 10.16
N ASP A 307 16.11 2.84 9.30
CA ASP A 307 16.67 4.15 9.63
C ASP A 307 15.57 5.09 10.19
N PRO A 308 15.73 5.64 11.40
CA PRO A 308 14.79 6.60 11.97
C PRO A 308 14.47 7.79 11.06
N LYS A 309 15.42 8.23 10.22
CA LYS A 309 15.20 9.30 9.23
C LYS A 309 14.21 8.89 8.15
N ALA A 310 14.23 7.62 7.74
CA ALA A 310 13.24 7.09 6.81
C ALA A 310 11.88 6.98 7.51
N ILE A 311 11.82 6.40 8.73
CA ILE A 311 10.56 6.27 9.50
C ILE A 311 9.87 7.62 9.68
N ALA A 312 10.61 8.67 10.00
CA ALA A 312 10.10 10.03 10.18
C ALA A 312 9.36 10.58 8.95
N ARG A 313 9.62 10.03 7.77
CA ARG A 313 8.98 10.42 6.49
C ARG A 313 7.81 9.52 6.11
N THR A 314 7.47 8.51 6.92
CA THR A 314 6.42 7.53 6.60
C THR A 314 5.15 7.74 7.43
N ALA A 315 4.13 6.94 7.16
CA ALA A 315 2.93 6.85 7.99
C ALA A 315 3.21 6.25 9.40
N ALA A 316 4.37 5.65 9.63
CA ALA A 316 4.77 5.09 10.92
C ALA A 316 5.42 6.11 11.85
N ALA A 317 5.72 7.33 11.39
CA ALA A 317 6.19 8.40 12.26
C ALA A 317 5.19 8.61 13.42
N PRO A 318 5.64 8.83 14.67
CA PRO A 318 4.74 8.93 15.82
C PRO A 318 3.63 9.98 15.65
N ASP A 319 3.99 11.15 15.13
CA ASP A 319 3.06 12.25 14.85
C ASP A 319 2.10 11.92 13.70
N SER A 320 2.56 11.18 12.67
CA SER A 320 1.69 10.67 11.62
C SER A 320 0.66 9.69 12.19
N ARG A 321 1.11 8.69 12.96
CA ARG A 321 0.22 7.68 13.59
C ARG A 321 -0.82 8.32 14.50
N ALA A 322 -0.44 9.30 15.31
CA ALA A 322 -1.35 10.00 16.23
C ALA A 322 -2.48 10.74 15.51
N ARG A 323 -2.28 11.09 14.23
CA ARG A 323 -3.24 11.84 13.40
C ARG A 323 -4.07 10.94 12.48
N MET A 324 -3.91 9.62 12.56
CA MET A 324 -4.72 8.71 11.75
C MET A 324 -6.13 8.55 12.32
N ILE A 325 -7.12 8.87 11.48
CA ILE A 325 -8.52 8.55 11.69
C ILE A 325 -8.63 7.03 11.64
N GLY A 326 -9.25 6.44 12.65
CA GLY A 326 -9.56 5.00 12.69
C GLY A 326 -10.60 4.65 11.64
N LEU A 327 -10.21 4.63 10.37
CA LEU A 327 -11.03 4.25 9.23
C LEU A 327 -10.87 2.76 8.97
N ASP A 328 -11.97 2.02 9.05
CA ASP A 328 -11.99 0.61 8.66
C ASP A 328 -12.42 0.51 7.19
N TRP A 329 -11.51 0.05 6.34
CA TRP A 329 -11.77 -0.10 4.91
C TRP A 329 -12.86 -1.16 4.63
N ASN A 330 -13.05 -2.15 5.50
CA ASN A 330 -14.13 -3.13 5.35
C ASN A 330 -15.50 -2.49 5.58
N ASP A 331 -15.60 -1.52 6.48
CA ASP A 331 -16.84 -0.76 6.68
C ASP A 331 -17.10 0.20 5.52
N VAL A 332 -16.06 0.90 5.04
CA VAL A 332 -16.16 1.79 3.88
C VAL A 332 -16.57 1.02 2.63
N LEU A 333 -16.09 -0.20 2.44
CA LEU A 333 -16.47 -1.05 1.31
C LEU A 333 -17.97 -1.30 1.22
N LYS A 334 -18.66 -1.47 2.36
CA LYS A 334 -20.11 -1.70 2.41
C LYS A 334 -20.92 -0.50 1.88
N VAL A 335 -20.35 0.70 1.97
CA VAL A 335 -21.01 1.97 1.60
C VAL A 335 -20.34 2.67 0.40
N ARG A 336 -19.30 2.08 -0.20
CA ARG A 336 -18.51 2.67 -1.29
C ARG A 336 -19.36 3.11 -2.47
N ASP A 337 -20.28 2.26 -2.92
CA ASP A 337 -21.12 2.56 -4.08
C ASP A 337 -22.15 3.65 -3.76
N GLN A 338 -22.65 3.69 -2.53
CA GLN A 338 -23.50 4.78 -2.06
C GLN A 338 -22.73 6.11 -2.09
N TRP A 339 -21.51 6.14 -1.54
CA TRP A 339 -20.67 7.35 -1.51
C TRP A 339 -20.32 7.82 -2.93
N ASN A 340 -19.97 6.89 -3.81
CA ASN A 340 -19.73 7.16 -5.23
C ASN A 340 -20.95 7.80 -5.92
N ASN A 341 -22.13 7.23 -5.72
CA ASN A 341 -23.36 7.79 -6.29
C ASN A 341 -23.68 9.19 -5.77
N ARG A 342 -23.44 9.46 -4.48
CA ARG A 342 -23.59 10.79 -3.90
C ARG A 342 -22.61 11.79 -4.50
N TRP A 343 -21.33 11.44 -4.62
CA TRP A 343 -20.34 12.29 -5.29
C TRP A 343 -20.75 12.65 -6.72
N ARG A 344 -21.18 11.67 -7.52
CA ARG A 344 -21.63 11.90 -8.89
C ARG A 344 -22.82 12.86 -8.97
N ARG A 345 -23.81 12.71 -8.09
CA ARG A 345 -25.07 13.49 -8.12
C ARG A 345 -24.96 14.86 -7.47
N GLU A 346 -24.16 14.99 -6.41
CA GLU A 346 -24.20 16.15 -5.52
C GLU A 346 -22.93 17.00 -5.59
N VAL A 347 -21.76 16.38 -5.81
CA VAL A 347 -20.45 17.04 -5.81
C VAL A 347 -19.98 17.35 -7.22
N ILE A 348 -19.77 16.33 -8.06
CA ILE A 348 -19.27 16.49 -9.43
C ILE A 348 -20.25 17.32 -10.28
N ALA A 349 -21.56 17.10 -10.09
CA ALA A 349 -22.58 17.88 -10.77
C ALA A 349 -22.56 19.39 -10.42
N ALA A 350 -21.97 19.77 -9.29
CA ALA A 350 -21.86 21.15 -8.82
C ALA A 350 -20.55 21.85 -9.25
N ALA A 351 -19.68 21.17 -10.00
CA ALA A 351 -18.44 21.73 -10.53
C ALA A 351 -18.64 22.67 -11.74
N ARG A 352 -19.91 22.94 -12.10
CA ARG A 352 -20.31 23.72 -13.27
C ARG A 352 -20.35 25.22 -13.00
#